data_AF-A0A2H0NLC5-F1
#
_entry.id   AF-A0A2H0NLC5-F1
#
_cell.length_a   1.000
_cell.length_b   1.000
_cell.length_c   1.000
_cell.angle_alpha   90.00
_cell.angle_beta   90.00
_cell.angle_gamma   90.00
#
_symmetry.space_group_name_H-M   'P 1'
#
loop_
_entity.id
_entity.type
_entity.pdbx_description
1 polymer ?
#
loop_
_entity_poly.entity_id
_entity_poly.type
_entity_poly.pdbx_seq_one_letter_code
_entity_poly.pdbx_strand_id
1 'polypeptide(L)'
;MIKNLMLVVLLVLAAGAWFYLDQLGKEEQQIAHQTRLEMVQARAEGQIRTARAETAQAAFKANLKTDLAECMLATEKARADFLVGQLQPARRNSNQFTLTQPVLDQAEISVHAGQAACQMDYEQKLATGA
;
A
#
# COMPACT_ATOMS: atom_id res chain seq x y z
N MET A 1 54.53 -37.54 50.29
CA MET A 1 54.10 -37.79 48.90
C MET A 1 52.58 -37.62 48.72
N ILE A 2 51.74 -38.21 49.58
CA ILE A 2 50.27 -38.10 49.51
C ILE A 2 49.75 -36.64 49.54
N LYS A 3 50.34 -35.78 50.39
CA LYS A 3 49.96 -34.36 50.49
C LYS A 3 50.11 -33.60 49.16
N ASN A 4 51.17 -33.88 48.40
CA ASN A 4 51.42 -33.22 47.11
C ASN A 4 50.43 -33.73 46.04
N LEU A 5 50.06 -35.00 46.11
CA LEU A 5 49.10 -35.62 45.20
C LEU A 5 47.68 -35.05 45.41
N MET A 6 47.25 -34.87 46.67
CA MET A 6 46.00 -34.17 47.01
C MET A 6 45.98 -32.72 46.49
N LEU A 7 47.11 -32.02 46.61
CA LEU A 7 47.22 -30.61 46.18
C LEU A 7 47.04 -30.45 44.66
N VAL A 8 47.61 -31.38 43.88
CA VAL A 8 47.46 -31.41 42.41
C VAL A 8 46.01 -31.71 42.00
N VAL A 9 45.35 -32.65 42.67
CA VAL A 9 43.94 -32.99 42.38
C VAL A 9 43.01 -31.79 42.65
N LEU A 10 43.22 -31.07 43.76
CA LEU A 10 42.44 -29.87 44.08
C LEU A 10 42.64 -28.76 43.04
N LEU A 11 43.86 -28.57 42.54
CA LEU A 11 44.15 -27.59 41.49
C LEU A 11 43.45 -27.93 40.17
N VAL A 12 43.45 -29.21 39.76
CA VAL A 12 42.78 -29.65 38.53
C VAL A 12 41.26 -29.45 38.62
N LEU A 13 40.66 -29.76 39.77
CA LEU A 13 39.22 -29.56 39.98
C LEU A 13 38.85 -28.08 39.98
N ALA A 14 39.64 -27.22 40.62
CA ALA A 14 39.41 -25.77 40.62
C ALA A 14 39.53 -25.18 39.21
N ALA A 15 40.55 -25.59 38.44
CA ALA A 15 40.73 -25.16 37.06
C ALA A 15 39.61 -25.66 36.14
N GLY A 16 39.17 -26.91 36.30
CA GLY A 16 38.05 -27.49 35.55
C GLY A 16 36.73 -26.79 35.84
N ALA A 17 36.45 -26.48 37.11
CA ALA A 17 35.25 -25.73 37.51
C ALA A 17 35.25 -24.30 36.96
N TRP A 18 36.41 -23.63 36.96
CA TRP A 18 36.54 -22.30 36.37
C TRP A 18 36.34 -22.33 34.85
N PHE A 19 36.95 -23.29 34.16
CA PHE A 19 36.82 -23.45 32.71
C PHE A 19 35.37 -23.75 32.29
N TYR A 20 34.65 -24.55 33.07
CA TYR A 20 33.24 -24.85 32.85
C TYR A 20 32.35 -23.60 33.00
N LEU A 21 32.56 -22.82 34.06
CA LEU A 21 31.85 -21.55 34.27
C LEU A 21 32.17 -20.52 33.18
N ASP A 22 33.42 -20.45 32.73
CA ASP A 22 33.84 -19.57 31.63
C ASP A 22 33.18 -19.97 30.29
N GLN A 23 33.05 -21.28 30.02
CA GLN A 23 32.33 -21.75 28.84
C GLN A 23 30.85 -21.38 28.87
N LEU A 24 30.16 -21.61 29.99
CA LEU A 24 28.75 -21.26 30.14
C LEU A 24 28.52 -19.76 29.92
N GLY A 25 29.38 -18.90 30.49
CA GLY A 25 29.29 -17.46 30.28
C GLY A 25 29.46 -17.05 28.80
N LYS A 26 30.31 -17.76 28.04
CA LYS A 26 30.47 -17.54 26.60
C LYS A 26 29.24 -18.00 25.80
N GLU A 27 28.64 -19.12 26.16
CA GLU A 27 27.42 -19.61 25.52
C GLU A 27 26.26 -18.64 25.74
N GLU A 28 26.06 -18.16 26.98
CA GLU A 28 25.03 -17.17 27.28
C GLU A 28 25.22 -15.87 26.50
N GLN A 29 26.46 -15.41 26.36
CA GLN A 29 26.78 -14.23 25.55
C GLN A 29 26.47 -14.46 24.07
N GLN A 30 26.81 -15.63 23.52
CA GLN A 30 26.51 -15.96 22.13
C GLN A 30 25.00 -16.03 21.88
N ILE A 31 24.24 -16.65 22.78
CA ILE A 31 22.78 -16.70 22.71
C ILE A 31 22.19 -15.29 22.81
N ALA A 32 22.70 -14.46 23.73
CA ALA A 32 22.27 -13.06 23.87
C ALA A 32 22.60 -12.23 22.61
N HIS A 33 23.71 -12.50 21.94
CA HIS A 33 24.07 -11.85 20.68
C HIS A 33 23.19 -12.32 19.51
N GLN A 34 22.94 -13.61 19.38
CA GLN A 34 22.06 -14.17 18.35
C GLN A 34 20.64 -13.63 18.49
N THR A 35 20.08 -13.65 19.70
CA THR A 35 18.73 -13.12 19.97
C THR A 35 18.63 -11.62 19.66
N ARG A 36 19.69 -10.83 19.93
CA ARG A 36 19.73 -9.41 19.51
C ARG A 36 19.71 -9.25 17.99
N LEU A 37 20.46 -10.06 17.25
CA LEU A 37 20.47 -10.03 15.79
C LEU A 37 19.09 -10.41 15.22
N GLU A 38 18.47 -11.46 15.76
CA GLU A 38 17.12 -11.88 15.38
C GLU A 38 16.09 -10.79 15.65
N MET A 39 16.16 -10.11 16.80
CA MET A 39 15.28 -8.98 17.12
C MET A 39 15.48 -7.80 16.16
N VAL A 40 16.72 -7.48 15.79
CA VAL A 40 17.01 -6.41 14.82
C VAL A 40 16.47 -6.79 13.45
N GLN A 41 16.66 -8.04 13.02
CA GLN A 41 16.14 -8.51 11.74
C GLN A 41 14.61 -8.53 11.72
N ALA A 42 13.95 -9.03 12.76
CA ALA A 42 12.50 -9.02 12.88
C ALA A 42 11.94 -7.59 12.84
N ARG A 43 12.63 -6.63 13.49
CA ARG A 43 12.27 -5.22 13.43
C ARG A 43 12.42 -4.65 12.01
N ALA A 44 13.53 -4.96 11.34
CA ALA A 44 13.77 -4.52 9.97
C ALA A 44 12.70 -5.08 9.01
N GLU A 45 12.37 -6.37 9.13
CA GLU A 45 11.30 -7.00 8.34
C GLU A 45 9.93 -6.37 8.64
N GLY A 46 9.64 -6.06 9.90
CA GLY A 46 8.42 -5.34 10.29
C GLY A 46 8.33 -3.94 9.68
N GLN A 47 9.44 -3.20 9.68
CA GLN A 47 9.52 -1.88 9.04
C GLN A 47 9.34 -1.97 7.52
N ILE A 48 9.90 -2.99 6.87
CA ILE A 48 9.71 -3.19 5.43
C ILE A 48 8.25 -3.51 5.10
N ARG A 49 7.59 -4.35 5.90
CA ARG A 49 6.17 -4.69 5.69
C ARG A 49 5.25 -3.48 5.85
N THR A 50 5.48 -2.67 6.88
CA THR A 50 4.71 -1.43 7.11
C THR A 50 4.95 -0.42 5.99
N ALA A 51 6.21 -0.18 5.61
CA ALA A 51 6.54 0.69 4.48
C ALA A 51 5.90 0.22 3.16
N ARG A 52 5.92 -1.09 2.89
CA ARG A 52 5.22 -1.67 1.72
C ARG A 52 3.72 -1.45 1.78
N ALA A 53 3.08 -1.66 2.92
CA ALA A 53 1.66 -1.42 3.09
C ALA A 53 1.29 0.06 2.86
N GLU A 54 2.10 1.00 3.38
CA GLU A 54 1.90 2.43 3.16
C GLU A 54 2.06 2.81 1.68
N THR A 55 3.10 2.32 1.01
CA THR A 55 3.29 2.57 -0.43
C THR A 55 2.18 1.97 -1.28
N ALA A 56 1.68 0.77 -0.94
CA ALA A 56 0.57 0.14 -1.63
C ALA A 56 -0.74 0.95 -1.44
N GLN A 57 -0.99 1.44 -0.23
CA GLN A 57 -2.15 2.32 0.03
C GLN A 57 -2.04 3.65 -0.73
N ALA A 58 -0.85 4.24 -0.79
CA ALA A 58 -0.63 5.46 -1.55
C ALA A 58 -0.85 5.23 -3.05
N ALA A 59 -0.32 4.14 -3.59
CA ALA A 59 -0.51 3.74 -4.99
C ALA A 59 -1.99 3.47 -5.30
N PHE A 60 -2.71 2.76 -4.43
CA PHE A 60 -4.14 2.54 -4.55
C PHE A 60 -4.91 3.85 -4.63
N LYS A 61 -4.68 4.78 -3.68
CA LYS A 61 -5.35 6.09 -3.67
C LYS A 61 -5.01 6.93 -4.91
N ALA A 62 -3.79 6.82 -5.43
CA ALA A 62 -3.39 7.50 -6.65
C ALA A 62 -4.13 6.94 -7.87
N ASN A 63 -4.13 5.62 -8.04
CA ASN A 63 -4.84 4.95 -9.13
C ASN A 63 -6.34 5.23 -9.08
N LEU A 64 -6.95 5.18 -7.89
CA LEU A 64 -8.37 5.44 -7.72
C LEU A 64 -8.78 6.86 -8.14
N LYS A 65 -7.91 7.86 -7.90
CA LYS A 65 -8.13 9.23 -8.38
C LYS A 65 -8.00 9.33 -9.90
N THR A 66 -7.07 8.61 -10.50
CA THR A 66 -6.91 8.53 -11.95
C THR A 66 -8.17 7.91 -12.57
N ASP A 67 -8.66 6.81 -12.03
CA ASP A 67 -9.88 6.13 -12.50
C ASP A 67 -11.10 7.07 -12.46
N LEU A 68 -11.25 7.85 -11.38
CA LEU A 68 -12.30 8.87 -11.29
C LEU A 68 -12.15 9.92 -12.39
N ALA A 69 -10.94 10.45 -12.60
CA ALA A 69 -10.70 11.45 -13.65
C ALA A 69 -11.00 10.89 -15.06
N GLU A 70 -10.62 9.64 -15.33
CA GLU A 70 -10.92 8.95 -16.59
C GLU A 70 -12.42 8.73 -16.78
N CYS A 71 -13.15 8.35 -15.73
CA CYS A 71 -14.61 8.19 -15.77
C CYS A 71 -15.32 9.54 -16.06
N MET A 72 -14.90 10.61 -15.39
CA MET A 72 -15.44 11.96 -15.60
C MET A 72 -15.14 12.46 -17.02
N LEU A 73 -13.95 12.15 -17.56
CA LEU A 73 -13.60 12.50 -18.94
C LEU A 73 -14.40 11.68 -19.96
N ALA A 74 -14.61 10.39 -19.71
CA ALA A 74 -15.41 9.53 -20.57
C ALA A 74 -16.88 9.99 -20.64
N THR A 75 -17.45 10.45 -19.52
CA THR A 75 -18.83 10.99 -19.48
C THR A 75 -18.95 12.31 -20.25
N GLU A 76 -18.00 13.24 -20.11
CA GLU A 76 -17.96 14.47 -20.92
C GLU A 76 -17.74 14.18 -22.41
N LYS A 77 -16.93 13.16 -22.74
CA LYS A 77 -16.76 12.73 -24.12
C LYS A 77 -18.06 12.17 -24.70
N ALA A 78 -18.76 11.32 -23.96
CA ALA A 78 -20.05 10.78 -24.37
C ALA A 78 -21.10 11.88 -24.59
N ARG A 79 -21.06 12.94 -23.78
CA ARG A 79 -21.88 14.16 -24.00
C ARG A 79 -21.56 14.83 -25.31
N ALA A 80 -20.28 15.08 -25.57
CA ALA A 80 -19.84 15.73 -26.80
C ALA A 80 -20.27 14.92 -28.03
N ASP A 81 -20.07 13.60 -28.00
CA ASP A 81 -20.47 12.68 -29.07
C ASP A 81 -22.00 12.67 -29.27
N PHE A 82 -22.78 12.70 -28.18
CA PHE A 82 -24.24 12.82 -28.24
C PHE A 82 -24.69 14.15 -28.88
N LEU A 83 -24.09 15.27 -28.48
CA LEU A 83 -24.44 16.58 -29.03
C LEU A 83 -24.08 16.67 -30.52
N VAL A 84 -22.93 16.12 -30.94
CA VAL A 84 -22.55 16.05 -32.36
C VAL A 84 -23.57 15.23 -33.16
N GLY A 85 -24.04 14.10 -32.63
CA GLY A 85 -25.05 13.26 -33.28
C GLY A 85 -26.43 13.92 -33.41
N GLN A 86 -26.74 14.94 -32.60
CA GLN A 86 -28.03 15.63 -32.57
C GLN A 86 -28.04 16.96 -33.33
N LEU A 87 -26.93 17.31 -34.00
CA LEU A 87 -26.87 18.50 -34.84
C LEU A 87 -27.89 18.42 -35.98
N GLN A 88 -28.84 19.35 -36.01
CA GLN A 88 -29.82 19.47 -37.07
C GLN A 88 -29.58 20.74 -37.89
N PRO A 89 -29.79 20.71 -39.22
CA PRO A 89 -29.71 21.92 -40.04
C PRO A 89 -30.80 22.92 -39.62
N ALA A 90 -30.43 24.18 -39.47
CA ALA A 90 -31.31 25.23 -39.01
C ALA A 90 -32.45 25.45 -40.02
N ARG A 91 -33.69 25.53 -39.52
CA ARG A 91 -34.91 25.68 -40.35
C ARG A 91 -34.89 26.87 -41.33
N ARG A 92 -34.08 27.90 -41.05
CA ARG A 92 -33.99 29.12 -41.89
C ARG A 92 -32.73 29.19 -42.76
N ASN A 93 -31.72 28.36 -42.53
CA ASN A 93 -30.47 28.41 -43.28
C ASN A 93 -29.78 27.04 -43.24
N SER A 94 -29.68 26.36 -44.38
CA SER A 94 -29.10 25.01 -44.47
C SER A 94 -27.61 24.94 -44.13
N ASN A 95 -26.93 26.10 -44.08
CA ASN A 95 -25.50 26.20 -43.77
C ASN A 95 -25.22 26.41 -42.27
N GLN A 96 -26.25 26.47 -41.43
CA GLN A 96 -26.11 26.55 -39.97
C GLN A 96 -26.68 25.28 -39.33
N PHE A 97 -25.96 24.71 -38.37
CA PHE A 97 -26.45 23.62 -37.54
C PHE A 97 -26.84 24.16 -36.17
N THR A 98 -27.99 23.73 -35.64
CA THR A 98 -28.52 24.18 -34.35
C THR A 98 -28.90 23.00 -33.49
N LEU A 99 -28.62 23.09 -32.20
CA LEU A 99 -29.13 22.19 -31.18
C LEU A 99 -30.39 22.79 -30.56
N THR A 100 -31.37 21.96 -30.25
CA THR A 100 -32.57 22.41 -29.54
C THR A 100 -32.32 22.40 -28.03
N GLN A 101 -32.98 23.29 -27.30
CA GLN A 101 -32.84 23.35 -25.84
C GLN A 101 -33.12 22.01 -25.14
N PRO A 102 -34.15 21.22 -25.53
CA PRO A 102 -34.38 19.91 -24.92
C PRO A 102 -33.22 18.92 -25.09
N VAL A 103 -32.47 19.01 -26.20
CA VAL A 103 -31.28 18.17 -26.45
C VAL A 103 -30.13 18.59 -25.54
N LEU A 104 -29.94 19.90 -25.33
CA LEU A 104 -28.95 20.42 -24.40
C LEU A 104 -29.27 20.01 -22.96
N ASP A 105 -30.53 20.16 -22.54
CA ASP A 105 -31.00 19.79 -21.20
C ASP A 105 -30.84 18.27 -20.97
N GLN A 106 -31.16 17.44 -21.96
CA GLN A 106 -30.98 15.99 -21.88
C GLN A 106 -29.50 15.60 -21.77
N ALA A 107 -28.61 16.27 -22.49
CA ALA A 107 -27.17 16.05 -22.42
C ALA A 107 -26.59 16.48 -21.06
N GLU A 108 -27.11 17.54 -20.47
CA GLU A 108 -26.69 18.01 -19.15
C GLU A 108 -27.13 17.06 -18.03
N ILE A 109 -28.40 16.60 -18.08
CA ILE A 109 -28.92 15.61 -17.13
C ILE A 109 -28.10 14.32 -17.18
N SER A 110 -27.77 13.82 -18.39
CA SER A 110 -27.03 12.57 -18.53
C SER A 110 -25.58 12.68 -18.05
N VAL A 111 -24.92 13.82 -18.27
CA VAL A 111 -23.58 14.08 -17.72
C VAL A 111 -23.59 14.15 -16.22
N HIS A 112 -24.50 14.91 -15.62
CA HIS A 112 -24.57 15.00 -14.16
C HIS A 112 -24.86 13.64 -13.52
N ALA A 113 -25.76 12.84 -14.11
CA ALA A 113 -26.01 11.49 -13.65
C ALA A 113 -24.77 10.58 -13.80
N GLY A 114 -24.05 10.67 -14.93
CA GLY A 114 -22.83 9.90 -15.16
C GLY A 114 -21.70 10.29 -14.20
N GLN A 115 -21.48 11.59 -13.98
CA GLN A 115 -20.49 12.11 -13.05
C GLN A 115 -20.81 11.73 -11.60
N ALA A 116 -22.09 11.78 -11.21
CA ALA A 116 -22.53 11.31 -9.89
C ALA A 116 -22.26 9.80 -9.72
N ALA A 117 -22.49 8.98 -10.76
CA ALA A 117 -22.17 7.56 -10.71
C ALA A 117 -20.65 7.31 -10.56
N CYS A 118 -19.80 8.05 -11.29
CA CYS A 118 -18.34 7.97 -11.14
C CYS A 118 -17.91 8.33 -9.71
N GLN A 119 -18.51 9.38 -9.13
CA GLN A 119 -18.23 9.83 -7.77
C GLN A 119 -18.65 8.78 -6.73
N MET A 120 -19.83 8.18 -6.90
CA MET A 120 -20.31 7.10 -6.02
C MET A 120 -19.42 5.86 -6.07
N ASP A 121 -18.96 5.46 -7.26
CA ASP A 121 -18.03 4.34 -7.42
C ASP A 121 -16.67 4.61 -6.74
N TYR A 122 -16.15 5.83 -6.88
CA TYR A 122 -14.96 6.28 -6.18
C TYR A 122 -15.11 6.20 -4.65
N GLU A 123 -16.21 6.74 -4.11
CA GLU A 123 -16.47 6.73 -2.68
C GLU A 123 -16.65 5.30 -2.15
N GLN A 124 -17.33 4.44 -2.91
CA GLN A 124 -17.50 3.03 -2.57
C GLN A 124 -16.16 2.31 -2.51
N LYS A 125 -15.31 2.44 -3.54
CA LYS A 125 -13.96 1.83 -3.57
C LYS A 125 -13.04 2.39 -2.49
N LEU A 126 -13.15 3.68 -2.19
CA LEU A 126 -12.42 4.29 -1.08
C LEU A 126 -12.84 3.69 0.27
N ALA A 127 -14.13 3.43 0.46
CA ALA A 127 -14.67 2.86 1.68
C ALA A 127 -14.34 1.36 1.85
N THR A 128 -14.31 0.59 0.76
CA THR A 128 -14.02 -0.85 0.79
C THR A 128 -12.53 -1.17 0.69
N GLY A 129 -11.71 -0.24 0.19
CA GLY A 129 -10.30 -0.48 -0.10
C GLY A 129 -10.07 -1.46 -1.26
N ALA A 130 -11.06 -1.60 -2.14
CA ALA A 130 -11.08 -2.51 -3.28
C ALA A 130 -10.81 -1.80 -4.61
#